data_AF-A0A0N4XLX3-F1
#
_entry.id   AF-A0A0N4XLX3-F1
#
_cell.length_a   1.000
_cell.length_b   1.000
_cell.length_c   1.000
_cell.angle_alpha   90.00
_cell.angle_beta   90.00
_cell.angle_gamma   90.00
#
_symmetry.space_group_name_H-M   'P 1'
#
loop_
_entity.id
_entity.type
_entity.pdbx_description
1 polymer ?
#
loop_
_entity_poly.entity_id
_entity_poly.type
_entity_poly.pdbx_seq_one_letter_code
_entity_poly.pdbx_strand_id
1 'polypeptide(L)'
;MDLVAARSFPVGGMENWGLVVFDRQSLLLDSVLEDSLNMTVDRLYHEYRIEKIVTHEIAHQWFGNLVTMRDWSDLWLNEGFATYMTHDLLRREHPKLTENEYLTRLSQLVRKQSTLDRPALVRPLTTELDVEQSFHGTHLYAKGSVLTHMIRDLVSDFEFRAGVRRYLRKNAYRSVSRQELWESMPAHAGHGAEHERLSDVMEGWLVNEGIPELSVIRNYHNGMVTVTQRRCDDHNHKAFLNDSRM
;
A
#
# COMPACT_ATOMS: atom_id res chain seq x y z
N MET A 1 -8.69 -14.25 20.83
CA MET A 1 -8.43 -12.96 20.17
C MET A 1 -9.65 -12.14 20.44
N ASP A 2 -9.46 -11.04 21.14
CA ASP A 2 -10.54 -10.18 21.58
C ASP A 2 -10.50 -8.88 20.77
N LEU A 3 -11.68 -8.38 20.39
CA LEU A 3 -11.87 -7.11 19.69
C LEU A 3 -12.62 -6.17 20.63
N VAL A 4 -12.01 -5.07 21.03
CA VAL A 4 -12.54 -4.16 22.05
C VAL A 4 -12.79 -2.78 21.45
N ALA A 5 -14.03 -2.30 21.57
CA ALA A 5 -14.37 -0.91 21.31
C ALA A 5 -14.09 -0.06 22.57
N ALA A 6 -13.04 0.75 22.52
CA ALA A 6 -12.74 1.74 23.53
C ALA A 6 -13.68 2.95 23.41
N ARG A 7 -14.00 3.59 24.54
CA ARG A 7 -14.88 4.77 24.57
C ARG A 7 -14.34 5.94 23.72
N SER A 8 -13.02 6.08 23.70
CA SER A 8 -12.27 7.00 22.85
C SER A 8 -10.87 6.42 22.66
N PHE A 9 -10.36 6.49 21.43
CA PHE A 9 -9.02 6.02 21.11
C PHE A 9 -8.37 6.98 20.09
N PRO A 10 -7.05 7.26 20.18
CA PRO A 10 -6.40 8.28 19.34
C PRO A 10 -6.26 7.87 17.87
N VAL A 11 -6.42 6.57 17.58
CA VAL A 11 -6.36 5.99 16.24
C VAL A 11 -7.61 5.13 16.00
N GLY A 12 -7.85 4.73 14.75
CA GLY A 12 -9.01 3.89 14.42
C GLY A 12 -8.94 2.50 15.05
N GLY A 13 -7.74 1.89 15.06
CA GLY A 13 -7.46 0.54 15.54
C GLY A 13 -5.99 0.42 15.96
N MET A 14 -5.69 -0.55 16.83
CA MET A 14 -4.32 -0.92 17.20
C MET A 14 -4.24 -2.43 17.43
N GLU A 15 -3.26 -3.06 16.82
CA GLU A 15 -3.17 -4.50 16.58
C GLU A 15 -2.70 -5.35 17.77
N ASN A 16 -2.73 -4.83 19.02
CA ASN A 16 -2.07 -5.47 20.16
C ASN A 16 -2.39 -6.97 20.23
N TRP A 17 -1.35 -7.80 20.32
CA TRP A 17 -1.49 -9.22 20.04
C TRP A 17 -2.43 -9.92 21.02
N GLY A 18 -3.58 -10.36 20.51
CA GLY A 18 -4.63 -11.03 21.28
C GLY A 18 -5.70 -10.09 21.85
N LEU A 19 -5.47 -8.78 21.89
CA LEU A 19 -6.40 -7.74 22.38
C LEU A 19 -6.40 -6.53 21.43
N VAL A 20 -7.11 -6.65 20.31
CA VAL A 20 -7.18 -5.56 19.33
C VAL A 20 -8.13 -4.49 19.84
N VAL A 21 -7.67 -3.25 19.89
CA VAL A 21 -8.43 -2.12 20.43
C VAL A 21 -8.82 -1.19 19.29
N PHE A 22 -10.09 -0.79 19.25
CA PHE A 22 -10.64 0.13 18.26
C PHE A 22 -11.22 1.36 18.94
N ASP A 23 -11.21 2.50 18.25
CA ASP A 23 -12.14 3.57 18.60
C ASP A 23 -13.59 3.07 18.39
N ARG A 24 -14.50 3.46 19.27
CA ARG A 24 -15.93 3.10 19.20
C ARG A 24 -16.50 3.30 17.79
N GLN A 25 -16.19 4.42 17.13
CA GLN A 25 -16.74 4.77 15.81
C GLN A 25 -16.17 3.92 14.67
N SER A 26 -15.08 3.20 14.94
CA SER A 26 -14.40 2.34 13.96
C SER A 26 -14.89 0.89 14.03
N LEU A 27 -15.55 0.48 15.12
CA LEU A 27 -16.02 -0.90 15.33
C LEU A 27 -17.55 -1.02 15.43
N LEU A 28 -18.24 -0.02 15.99
CA LEU A 28 -19.68 -0.10 16.22
C LEU A 28 -20.45 0.72 15.18
N LEU A 29 -21.50 0.12 14.62
CA LEU A 29 -22.53 0.86 13.90
C LEU A 29 -23.39 1.61 14.92
N ASP A 30 -23.46 2.94 14.82
CA ASP A 30 -24.32 3.74 15.68
C ASP A 30 -25.78 3.69 15.20
N SER A 31 -26.73 3.70 16.14
CA SER A 31 -28.17 3.68 15.83
C SER A 31 -28.64 4.93 15.12
N VAL A 32 -27.81 5.98 15.05
CA VAL A 32 -28.08 7.23 14.30
C VAL A 32 -28.24 6.98 12.79
N LEU A 33 -27.79 5.84 12.27
CA LEU A 33 -28.07 5.40 10.89
C LEU A 33 -29.54 4.99 10.67
N GLU A 34 -30.36 4.86 11.71
CA GLU A 34 -31.78 4.50 11.58
C GLU A 34 -32.67 5.67 11.10
N ASP A 35 -32.24 6.93 11.29
CA ASP A 35 -33.03 8.14 10.99
C ASP A 35 -32.56 8.92 9.73
N SER A 36 -31.58 8.41 8.95
CA SER A 36 -31.04 9.13 7.79
C SER A 36 -31.86 8.88 6.50
N LEU A 37 -32.05 9.90 5.64
CA LEU A 37 -32.78 9.74 4.37
C LEU A 37 -32.02 8.90 3.32
N ASN A 38 -30.74 8.58 3.55
CA ASN A 38 -29.84 7.84 2.66
C ASN A 38 -29.32 6.53 3.28
N MET A 39 -30.10 5.89 4.16
CA MET A 39 -29.72 4.72 4.98
C MET A 39 -28.87 3.69 4.25
N THR A 40 -29.23 3.31 3.02
CA THR A 40 -28.56 2.19 2.33
C THR A 40 -27.11 2.50 1.94
N VAL A 41 -26.81 3.73 1.52
CA VAL A 41 -25.45 4.11 1.09
C VAL A 41 -24.57 4.38 2.29
N ASP A 42 -25.10 5.11 3.29
CA ASP A 42 -24.37 5.40 4.52
C ASP A 42 -24.04 4.11 5.26
N ARG A 43 -25.02 3.20 5.40
CA ARG A 43 -24.82 1.90 6.02
C ARG A 43 -23.76 1.07 5.31
N LEU A 44 -23.83 0.93 3.99
CA LEU A 44 -22.83 0.18 3.22
C LEU A 44 -21.42 0.77 3.41
N TYR A 45 -21.31 2.10 3.41
CA TYR A 45 -20.03 2.78 3.64
C TYR A 45 -19.47 2.48 5.04
N HIS A 46 -20.31 2.52 6.08
CA HIS A 46 -19.90 2.23 7.45
C HIS A 46 -19.56 0.75 7.67
N GLU A 47 -20.37 -0.18 7.15
CA GLU A 47 -20.10 -1.63 7.20
C GLU A 47 -18.75 -1.95 6.55
N TYR A 48 -18.53 -1.47 5.32
CA TYR A 48 -17.27 -1.68 4.61
C TYR A 48 -16.06 -1.04 5.34
N ARG A 49 -16.25 0.11 5.99
CA ARG A 49 -15.18 0.73 6.80
C ARG A 49 -14.81 -0.10 8.03
N ILE A 50 -15.81 -0.66 8.72
CA ILE A 50 -15.59 -1.52 9.89
C ILE A 50 -14.89 -2.80 9.44
N GLU A 51 -15.37 -3.45 8.38
CA GLU A 51 -14.74 -4.66 7.83
C GLU A 51 -13.28 -4.43 7.46
N LYS A 52 -12.98 -3.29 6.84
CA LYS A 52 -11.60 -2.91 6.49
C LYS A 52 -10.70 -2.79 7.70
N ILE A 53 -11.10 -2.00 8.70
CA ILE A 53 -10.22 -1.78 9.84
C ILE A 53 -10.04 -3.07 10.64
N VAL A 54 -11.11 -3.85 10.83
CA VAL A 54 -11.01 -5.16 11.47
C VAL A 54 -10.10 -6.10 10.69
N THR A 55 -10.21 -6.14 9.36
CA THR A 55 -9.34 -6.96 8.51
C THR A 55 -7.88 -6.50 8.58
N HIS A 56 -7.63 -5.19 8.62
CA HIS A 56 -6.29 -4.59 8.74
C HIS A 56 -5.62 -5.00 10.05
N GLU A 57 -6.31 -4.83 11.19
CA GLU A 57 -5.76 -5.21 12.50
C GLU A 57 -5.59 -6.73 12.65
N ILE A 58 -6.44 -7.53 11.99
CA ILE A 58 -6.26 -8.99 11.93
C ILE A 58 -5.04 -9.36 11.07
N ALA A 59 -4.80 -8.66 9.95
CA ALA A 59 -3.62 -8.89 9.12
C ALA A 59 -2.32 -8.63 9.90
N HIS A 60 -2.31 -7.62 10.78
CA HIS A 60 -1.19 -7.32 11.66
C HIS A 60 -0.82 -8.44 12.65
N GLN A 61 -1.74 -9.38 12.93
CA GLN A 61 -1.41 -10.56 13.73
C GLN A 61 -0.29 -11.40 13.09
N TRP A 62 -0.12 -11.31 11.77
CA TRP A 62 1.02 -11.86 11.03
C TRP A 62 2.06 -10.79 10.66
N PHE A 63 1.63 -9.65 10.11
CA PHE A 63 2.49 -8.58 9.62
C PHE A 63 2.61 -7.46 10.65
N GLY A 64 3.47 -7.66 11.64
CA GLY A 64 3.73 -6.70 12.71
C GLY A 64 3.89 -7.39 14.06
N ASN A 65 3.00 -8.33 14.37
CA ASN A 65 3.07 -9.11 15.61
C ASN A 65 3.95 -10.35 15.47
N LEU A 66 3.58 -11.29 14.58
CA LEU A 66 4.35 -12.52 14.38
C LEU A 66 5.73 -12.25 13.76
N VAL A 67 5.78 -11.35 12.78
CA VAL A 67 7.01 -10.88 12.14
C VAL A 67 6.99 -9.36 12.15
N THR A 68 7.96 -8.75 12.82
CA THR A 68 8.01 -7.29 13.03
C THR A 68 9.17 -6.70 12.23
N MET A 69 9.03 -5.50 11.69
CA MET A 69 10.20 -4.78 11.17
C MET A 69 11.25 -4.57 12.28
N ARG A 70 12.53 -4.68 11.93
CA ARG A 70 13.66 -4.47 12.84
C ARG A 70 13.92 -3.00 13.12
N ASP A 71 13.60 -2.15 12.16
CA ASP A 71 13.82 -0.71 12.20
C ASP A 71 12.61 0.01 11.63
N TRP A 72 12.27 1.18 12.19
CA TRP A 72 11.12 1.97 11.79
C TRP A 72 11.19 2.45 10.34
N SER A 73 12.39 2.56 9.75
CA SER A 73 12.57 2.86 8.33
C SER A 73 11.88 1.84 7.41
N ASP A 74 11.64 0.62 7.89
CA ASP A 74 10.97 -0.47 7.18
C ASP A 74 9.49 -0.67 7.61
N LEU A 75 8.85 0.36 8.17
CA LEU A 75 7.44 0.34 8.61
C LEU A 75 6.46 -0.26 7.60
N TRP A 76 6.71 -0.11 6.31
CA TRP A 76 5.85 -0.64 5.25
C TRP A 76 5.75 -2.18 5.26
N LEU A 77 6.72 -2.89 5.83
CA LEU A 77 6.66 -4.34 6.01
C LEU A 77 5.48 -4.76 6.90
N ASN A 78 5.06 -3.88 7.80
CA ASN A 78 3.85 -4.06 8.61
C ASN A 78 2.67 -3.42 7.89
N GLU A 79 2.68 -2.10 7.74
CA GLU A 79 1.51 -1.32 7.35
C GLU A 79 1.13 -1.47 5.86
N GLY A 80 2.15 -1.54 5.00
CA GLY A 80 1.95 -1.74 3.57
C GLY A 80 1.39 -3.14 3.27
N PHE A 81 1.92 -4.16 3.94
CA PHE A 81 1.41 -5.53 3.84
C PHE A 81 0.01 -5.68 4.44
N ALA A 82 -0.26 -5.14 5.63
CA ALA A 82 -1.60 -5.20 6.23
C ALA A 82 -2.65 -4.49 5.35
N THR A 83 -2.31 -3.34 4.77
CA THR A 83 -3.17 -2.63 3.81
C THR A 83 -3.42 -3.48 2.56
N TYR A 84 -2.37 -4.07 1.98
CA TYR A 84 -2.50 -4.96 0.83
C TYR A 84 -3.39 -6.17 1.13
N MET A 85 -3.15 -6.85 2.26
CA MET A 85 -3.93 -8.02 2.68
C MET A 85 -5.40 -7.67 2.88
N THR A 86 -5.69 -6.50 3.45
CA THR A 86 -7.07 -5.99 3.59
C THR A 86 -7.76 -5.89 2.24
N HIS A 87 -7.11 -5.28 1.25
CA HIS A 87 -7.65 -5.19 -0.10
C HIS A 87 -7.84 -6.55 -0.76
N ASP A 88 -6.85 -7.45 -0.67
CA ASP A 88 -6.94 -8.77 -1.32
C ASP A 88 -8.03 -9.65 -0.69
N LEU A 89 -8.17 -9.62 0.63
CA LEU A 89 -9.18 -10.41 1.36
C LEU A 89 -10.60 -9.91 1.10
N LEU A 90 -10.82 -8.60 1.12
CA LEU A 90 -12.15 -8.01 0.88
C LEU A 90 -12.54 -7.98 -0.60
N ARG A 91 -11.59 -8.18 -1.53
CA ARG A 91 -11.86 -8.15 -2.98
C ARG A 91 -12.92 -9.16 -3.41
N ARG A 92 -13.01 -10.31 -2.74
CA ARG A 92 -13.99 -11.35 -3.08
C ARG A 92 -15.43 -10.90 -2.80
N GLU A 93 -15.66 -10.33 -1.62
CA GLU A 93 -17.00 -9.92 -1.17
C GLU A 93 -17.36 -8.51 -1.67
N HIS A 94 -16.36 -7.63 -1.85
CA HIS A 94 -16.52 -6.24 -2.28
C HIS A 94 -15.64 -5.86 -3.48
N PRO A 95 -15.76 -6.55 -4.64
CA PRO A 95 -14.84 -6.36 -5.77
C PRO A 95 -14.85 -4.93 -6.31
N LYS A 96 -16.02 -4.32 -6.49
CA LYS A 96 -16.13 -2.94 -7.01
C LYS A 96 -15.63 -1.90 -6.00
N LEU A 97 -15.86 -2.10 -4.71
CA LEU A 97 -15.42 -1.13 -3.69
C LEU A 97 -13.90 -1.16 -3.54
N THR A 98 -13.31 -2.36 -3.49
CA THR A 98 -11.85 -2.53 -3.41
C THR A 98 -11.14 -2.02 -4.66
N GLU A 99 -11.68 -2.27 -5.86
CA GLU A 99 -11.14 -1.73 -7.12
C GLU A 99 -11.18 -0.20 -7.17
N ASN A 100 -12.34 0.40 -6.87
CA ASN A 100 -12.48 1.86 -6.86
C ASN A 100 -11.57 2.51 -5.81
N GLU A 101 -11.43 1.89 -4.64
CA GLU A 101 -10.54 2.40 -3.60
C GLU A 101 -9.06 2.32 -4.04
N TYR A 102 -8.64 1.20 -4.64
CA TYR A 102 -7.29 1.06 -5.17
C TYR A 102 -6.99 2.14 -6.22
N LEU A 103 -7.88 2.34 -7.18
CA LEU A 103 -7.73 3.38 -8.22
C LEU A 103 -7.72 4.79 -7.61
N THR A 104 -8.55 5.05 -6.60
CA THR A 104 -8.58 6.34 -5.90
C THR A 104 -7.27 6.61 -5.18
N ARG A 105 -6.74 5.62 -4.45
CA ARG A 105 -5.44 5.73 -3.76
C ARG A 105 -4.29 5.92 -4.74
N LEU A 106 -4.29 5.17 -5.84
CA LEU A 106 -3.29 5.32 -6.90
C LEU A 106 -3.36 6.73 -7.52
N SER A 107 -4.56 7.22 -7.83
CA SER A 107 -4.77 8.57 -8.33
C SER A 107 -4.25 9.63 -7.35
N GLN A 108 -4.49 9.48 -6.05
CA GLN A 108 -3.95 10.37 -5.03
C GLN A 108 -2.41 10.35 -4.98
N LEU A 109 -1.79 9.16 -5.05
CA LEU A 109 -0.33 9.04 -5.12
C LEU A 109 0.26 9.71 -6.36
N VAL A 110 -0.38 9.53 -7.52
CA VAL A 110 0.04 10.16 -8.79
C VAL A 110 -0.10 11.68 -8.69
N ARG A 111 -1.23 12.20 -8.18
CA ARG A 111 -1.43 13.64 -8.02
C ARG A 111 -0.40 14.29 -7.10
N LYS A 112 0.04 13.59 -6.06
CA LYS A 112 1.08 14.08 -5.13
C LYS A 112 2.47 14.18 -5.76
N GLN A 113 2.71 13.54 -6.91
CA GLN A 113 4.01 13.63 -7.60
C GLN A 113 4.35 15.06 -8.06
N SER A 114 3.33 15.88 -8.26
CA SER A 114 3.44 17.31 -8.53
C SER A 114 3.86 18.15 -7.33
N THR A 115 3.97 17.57 -6.13
CA THR A 115 4.21 18.29 -4.87
C THR A 115 5.53 17.87 -4.20
N LEU A 116 5.87 18.54 -3.10
CA LEU A 116 6.97 18.10 -2.23
C LEU A 116 6.59 16.92 -1.33
N ASP A 117 5.29 16.63 -1.16
CA ASP A 117 4.77 15.54 -0.35
C ASP A 117 4.80 14.20 -1.10
N ARG A 118 6.02 13.72 -1.37
CA ARG A 118 6.29 12.48 -2.11
C ARG A 118 7.49 11.72 -1.52
N PRO A 119 7.50 11.48 -0.20
CA PRO A 119 8.68 10.94 0.47
C PRO A 119 9.03 9.55 -0.06
N ALA A 120 10.24 9.07 0.25
CA ALA A 120 10.57 7.66 0.08
C ALA A 120 9.75 6.81 1.06
N LEU A 121 9.42 5.58 0.66
CA LEU A 121 8.72 4.66 1.55
C LEU A 121 9.66 4.13 2.63
N VAL A 122 10.93 3.93 2.28
CA VAL A 122 12.00 3.60 3.21
C VAL A 122 12.95 4.78 3.32
N ARG A 123 13.03 5.34 4.53
CA ARG A 123 13.88 6.48 4.88
C ARG A 123 14.26 6.41 6.36
N PRO A 124 15.38 7.01 6.78
CA PRO A 124 15.71 7.09 8.20
C PRO A 124 14.61 7.80 8.98
N LEU A 125 14.17 7.21 10.08
CA LEU A 125 13.26 7.81 11.07
C LEU A 125 14.02 7.81 12.39
N THR A 126 14.55 8.97 12.79
CA THR A 126 15.52 9.07 13.90
C THR A 126 14.88 9.59 15.18
N THR A 127 13.70 10.19 15.09
CA THR A 127 12.93 10.70 16.23
C THR A 127 11.55 10.05 16.31
N GLU A 128 10.95 10.07 17.51
CA GLU A 128 9.56 9.64 17.70
C GLU A 128 8.60 10.43 16.81
N LEU A 129 8.84 11.73 16.65
CA LEU A 129 8.04 12.59 15.78
C LEU A 129 8.11 12.16 14.30
N ASP A 130 9.28 11.73 13.81
CA ASP A 130 9.42 11.24 12.43
C ASP A 130 8.59 9.96 12.23
N VAL A 131 8.58 9.09 13.23
CA VAL A 131 7.79 7.86 13.25
C VAL A 131 6.30 8.18 13.26
N GLU A 132 5.83 9.02 14.19
CA GLU A 132 4.44 9.46 14.27
C GLU A 132 3.95 10.10 12.97
N GLN A 133 4.73 11.02 12.39
CA GLN A 133 4.41 11.67 11.10
C GLN A 133 4.28 10.67 9.95
N SER A 134 4.99 9.54 10.01
CA SER A 134 4.92 8.51 8.97
C SER A 134 3.57 7.79 8.95
N PHE A 135 2.86 7.71 10.07
CA PHE A 135 1.51 7.13 10.18
C PHE A 135 0.39 8.10 9.72
N HIS A 136 0.63 9.41 9.77
CA HIS A 136 -0.36 10.40 9.34
C HIS A 136 -0.48 10.52 7.81
N GLY A 137 0.55 10.11 7.07
CA GLY A 137 0.59 10.19 5.62
C GLY A 137 -0.15 9.02 4.96
N THR A 138 -0.95 9.29 3.93
CA THR A 138 -1.48 8.24 3.03
C THR A 138 -0.38 7.45 2.32
N HIS A 139 0.85 7.95 2.33
CA HIS A 139 1.99 7.37 1.63
C HIS A 139 2.36 5.97 2.16
N LEU A 140 2.50 5.79 3.48
CA LEU A 140 2.93 4.52 4.08
C LEU A 140 1.99 3.38 3.68
N TYR A 141 0.69 3.59 3.90
CA TYR A 141 -0.37 2.63 3.60
C TYR A 141 -0.58 2.46 2.08
N ALA A 142 -0.79 3.56 1.34
CA ALA A 142 -1.13 3.48 -0.08
C ALA A 142 0.06 3.05 -0.94
N LYS A 143 1.23 3.68 -0.82
CA LYS A 143 2.42 3.29 -1.61
C LYS A 143 2.90 1.90 -1.18
N GLY A 144 2.89 1.61 0.13
CA GLY A 144 3.21 0.27 0.63
C GLY A 144 2.30 -0.83 0.06
N SER A 145 1.00 -0.60 0.01
CA SER A 145 0.05 -1.53 -0.60
C SER A 145 0.25 -1.68 -2.11
N VAL A 146 0.48 -0.58 -2.84
CA VAL A 146 0.71 -0.61 -4.30
C VAL A 146 2.01 -1.35 -4.62
N LEU A 147 3.09 -1.12 -3.87
CA LEU A 147 4.35 -1.83 -4.10
C LEU A 147 4.26 -3.31 -3.71
N THR A 148 3.48 -3.65 -2.68
CA THR A 148 3.20 -5.05 -2.35
C THR A 148 2.41 -5.74 -3.46
N HIS A 149 1.43 -5.05 -4.05
CA HIS A 149 0.71 -5.52 -5.23
C HIS A 149 1.64 -5.67 -6.44
N MET A 150 2.57 -4.74 -6.64
CA MET A 150 3.59 -4.83 -7.70
C MET A 150 4.52 -6.02 -7.52
N ILE A 151 4.95 -6.33 -6.29
CA ILE A 151 5.75 -7.54 -6.00
C ILE A 151 4.98 -8.78 -6.43
N ARG A 152 3.70 -8.90 -6.05
CA ARG A 152 2.83 -10.01 -6.46
C ARG A 152 2.75 -10.11 -7.98
N ASP A 153 2.53 -9.00 -8.67
CA ASP A 153 2.42 -9.00 -10.11
C ASP A 153 3.74 -9.45 -10.75
N LEU A 154 4.89 -8.96 -10.29
CA LEU A 154 6.19 -9.34 -10.82
C LEU A 154 6.50 -10.84 -10.67
N VAL A 155 6.10 -11.48 -9.57
CA VAL A 155 6.43 -12.90 -9.31
C VAL A 155 5.30 -13.90 -9.57
N SER A 156 4.08 -13.44 -9.85
CA SER A 156 2.80 -14.17 -9.86
C SER A 156 2.16 -14.38 -8.48
N ASP A 157 0.82 -14.54 -8.47
CA ASP A 157 0.05 -14.81 -7.25
C ASP A 157 0.48 -16.10 -6.53
N PHE A 158 0.79 -17.16 -7.29
CA PHE A 158 1.18 -18.45 -6.71
C PHE A 158 2.50 -18.33 -5.93
N GLU A 159 3.53 -17.78 -6.58
CA GLU A 159 4.84 -17.60 -5.96
C GLU A 159 4.82 -16.56 -4.85
N PHE A 160 4.05 -15.48 -5.00
CA PHE A 160 3.88 -14.48 -3.96
C PHE A 160 3.30 -15.11 -2.69
N ARG A 161 2.20 -15.86 -2.79
CA ARG A 161 1.59 -16.56 -1.66
C ARG A 161 2.53 -17.60 -1.05
N ALA A 162 3.30 -18.32 -1.88
CA ALA A 162 4.32 -19.26 -1.40
C ALA A 162 5.45 -18.54 -0.65
N GLY A 163 5.91 -17.41 -1.16
CA GLY A 163 6.95 -16.58 -0.56
C GLY A 163 6.51 -15.94 0.76
N VAL A 164 5.30 -15.39 0.82
CA VAL A 164 4.71 -14.88 2.07
C VAL A 164 4.63 -15.97 3.14
N ARG A 165 4.16 -17.18 2.80
CA ARG A 165 4.14 -18.30 3.77
C ARG A 165 5.54 -18.67 4.26
N ARG A 166 6.53 -18.64 3.37
CA ARG A 166 7.94 -18.90 3.70
C ARG A 166 8.49 -17.83 4.63
N TYR A 167 8.24 -16.56 4.31
CA TYR A 167 8.63 -15.39 5.09
C TYR A 167 8.09 -15.47 6.52
N LEU A 168 6.78 -15.69 6.67
CA LEU A 168 6.14 -15.77 7.98
C LEU A 168 6.64 -16.96 8.80
N ARG A 169 6.83 -18.14 8.18
CA ARG A 169 7.31 -19.34 8.89
C ARG A 169 8.78 -19.25 9.30
N LYS A 170 9.66 -18.78 8.40
CA LYS A 170 11.11 -18.68 8.66
C LYS A 170 11.42 -17.63 9.72
N ASN A 171 10.60 -16.58 9.80
CA ASN A 171 10.88 -15.41 10.63
C ASN A 171 9.91 -15.22 11.81
N ALA A 172 9.08 -16.22 12.11
CA ALA A 172 8.15 -16.17 13.23
C ALA A 172 8.85 -15.80 14.55
N TYR A 173 8.23 -14.88 15.29
CA TYR A 173 8.68 -14.35 16.58
C TYR A 173 10.01 -13.59 16.51
N ARG A 174 10.32 -12.97 15.36
CA ARG A 174 11.57 -12.23 15.15
C ARG A 174 11.33 -10.89 14.49
N SER A 175 12.28 -9.99 14.69
CA SER A 175 12.39 -8.74 13.95
C SER A 175 13.26 -8.92 12.69
N VAL A 176 12.77 -8.42 11.55
CA VAL A 176 13.35 -8.62 10.21
C VAL A 176 13.59 -7.31 9.47
N SER A 177 14.50 -7.30 8.51
CA SER A 177 14.57 -6.26 7.49
C SER A 177 13.94 -6.75 6.18
N ARG A 178 13.95 -5.89 5.17
CA ARG A 178 13.55 -6.25 3.81
C ARG A 178 14.36 -7.40 3.22
N GLN A 179 15.58 -7.65 3.71
CA GLN A 179 16.39 -8.75 3.23
C GLN A 179 15.71 -10.10 3.44
N GLU A 180 15.11 -10.36 4.61
CA GLU A 180 14.41 -11.61 4.87
C GLU A 180 13.15 -11.76 4.01
N LEU A 181 12.51 -10.65 3.60
CA LEU A 181 11.44 -10.67 2.60
C LEU A 181 11.98 -11.13 1.23
N TRP A 182 13.07 -10.53 0.75
CA TRP A 182 13.68 -10.88 -0.53
C TRP A 182 14.18 -12.31 -0.58
N GLU A 183 14.79 -12.81 0.50
CA GLU A 183 15.20 -14.22 0.63
C GLU A 183 14.03 -15.21 0.63
N SER A 184 12.81 -14.73 0.91
CA SER A 184 11.62 -15.58 0.97
C SER A 184 10.85 -15.63 -0.35
N MET A 185 11.07 -14.65 -1.23
CA MET A 185 10.47 -14.53 -2.56
C MET A 185 11.32 -15.24 -3.63
N PRO A 186 10.78 -15.48 -4.84
CA PRO A 186 11.62 -15.87 -5.98
C PRO A 186 12.75 -14.88 -6.22
N ALA A 187 13.93 -15.38 -6.59
CA ALA A 187 15.11 -14.55 -6.78
C ALA A 187 14.94 -13.53 -7.92
N HIS A 188 14.16 -13.88 -8.95
CA HIS A 188 13.97 -13.08 -10.16
C HIS A 188 12.52 -12.67 -10.35
N ALA A 189 12.32 -11.50 -10.96
CA ALA A 189 11.00 -11.12 -11.49
C ALA A 189 10.66 -12.01 -12.70
N GLY A 190 9.38 -12.39 -12.81
CA GLY A 190 8.87 -13.29 -13.86
C GLY A 190 8.21 -12.59 -15.04
N HIS A 191 8.31 -11.25 -15.14
CA HIS A 191 7.67 -10.46 -16.19
C HIS A 191 8.69 -9.78 -17.09
N GLY A 192 8.61 -10.02 -18.41
CA GLY A 192 9.49 -9.45 -19.43
C GLY A 192 10.43 -10.49 -20.06
N ALA A 193 11.31 -10.02 -20.95
CA ALA A 193 12.35 -10.86 -21.58
C ALA A 193 13.61 -11.00 -20.68
N GLU A 194 13.75 -10.12 -19.69
CA GLU A 194 14.92 -10.02 -18.83
C GLU A 194 14.63 -10.63 -17.44
N HIS A 195 15.61 -11.36 -16.89
CA HIS A 195 15.52 -11.97 -15.56
C HIS A 195 16.29 -11.11 -14.55
N GLU A 196 15.72 -9.95 -14.21
CA GLU A 196 16.30 -9.11 -13.16
C GLU A 196 16.02 -9.68 -11.77
N ARG A 197 16.92 -9.45 -10.82
CA ARG A 197 16.70 -9.82 -9.42
C ARG A 197 15.56 -8.98 -8.86
N LEU A 198 14.59 -9.62 -8.22
CA LEU A 198 13.40 -8.95 -7.69
C LEU A 198 13.77 -7.81 -6.72
N SER A 199 14.76 -8.05 -5.86
CA SER A 199 15.27 -7.02 -4.93
C SER A 199 15.76 -5.79 -5.67
N ASP A 200 16.49 -5.97 -6.77
CA ASP A 200 17.16 -4.87 -7.46
C ASP A 200 16.12 -3.99 -8.18
N VAL A 201 15.06 -4.60 -8.71
CA VAL A 201 13.89 -3.89 -9.24
C VAL A 201 13.18 -3.11 -8.13
N MET A 202 12.85 -3.76 -7.01
CA MET A 202 11.98 -3.20 -5.98
C MET A 202 12.66 -2.17 -5.08
N GLU A 203 13.95 -2.31 -4.79
CA GLU A 203 14.67 -1.38 -3.90
C GLU A 203 14.61 0.07 -4.42
N GLY A 204 14.72 0.27 -5.73
CA GLY A 204 14.56 1.58 -6.35
C GLY A 204 13.21 2.25 -6.07
N TRP A 205 12.12 1.48 -5.98
CA TRP A 205 10.79 2.01 -5.65
C TRP A 205 10.62 2.35 -4.17
N LEU A 206 11.38 1.68 -3.31
CA LEU A 206 11.31 1.82 -1.86
C LEU A 206 12.09 3.03 -1.36
N VAL A 207 13.35 3.18 -1.80
CA VAL A 207 14.27 4.20 -1.28
C VAL A 207 14.20 5.52 -2.02
N ASN A 208 13.65 5.56 -3.23
CA ASN A 208 13.49 6.81 -3.97
C ASN A 208 12.15 7.49 -3.67
N GLU A 209 12.22 8.83 -3.61
CA GLU A 209 11.06 9.70 -3.53
C GLU A 209 10.23 9.66 -4.81
N GLY A 210 8.91 9.64 -4.64
CA GLY A 210 7.97 9.68 -5.74
C GLY A 210 7.86 8.39 -6.57
N ILE A 211 7.37 8.56 -7.80
CA ILE A 211 7.08 7.54 -8.82
C ILE A 211 7.57 8.10 -10.17
N PRO A 212 8.24 7.30 -11.03
CA PRO A 212 8.70 7.77 -12.34
C PRO A 212 7.53 8.05 -13.29
N GLU A 213 7.72 9.03 -14.16
CA GLU A 213 6.88 9.24 -15.34
C GLU A 213 7.53 8.53 -16.54
N LEU A 214 6.70 7.85 -17.34
CA LEU A 214 7.13 7.20 -18.57
C LEU A 214 6.61 7.98 -19.78
N SER A 215 7.52 8.37 -20.67
CA SER A 215 7.19 8.92 -21.99
C SER A 215 7.27 7.81 -23.02
N VAL A 216 6.17 7.59 -23.74
CA VAL A 216 6.05 6.55 -24.78
C VAL A 216 5.85 7.23 -26.12
N ILE A 217 6.89 7.22 -26.94
CA ILE A 217 6.88 7.80 -28.28
C ILE A 217 6.74 6.67 -29.30
N ARG A 218 5.69 6.73 -30.12
CA ARG A 218 5.43 5.76 -31.20
C ARG A 218 5.78 6.39 -32.54
N ASN A 219 6.72 5.78 -33.26
CA ASN A 219 7.00 6.12 -34.64
C ASN A 219 6.23 5.17 -35.56
N TYR A 220 5.14 5.67 -36.15
CA TYR A 220 4.27 4.88 -37.03
C TYR A 220 4.88 4.61 -38.42
N HIS A 221 5.96 5.31 -38.81
CA HIS A 221 6.60 5.08 -40.11
C HIS A 221 7.49 3.84 -40.10
N ASN A 222 8.20 3.59 -39.01
CA ASN A 222 9.09 2.43 -38.88
C ASN A 222 8.63 1.42 -37.81
N GLY A 223 7.48 1.66 -37.17
CA GLY A 223 6.92 0.78 -36.15
C GLY A 223 7.66 0.80 -34.81
N MET A 224 8.61 1.72 -34.60
CA MET A 224 9.42 1.79 -33.39
C MET A 224 8.64 2.42 -32.22
N VAL A 225 8.81 1.87 -31.02
CA VAL A 225 8.33 2.46 -29.77
C VAL A 225 9.55 2.79 -28.90
N THR A 226 9.69 4.06 -28.55
CA THR A 226 10.71 4.52 -27.60
C THR A 226 10.05 4.80 -26.27
N VAL A 227 10.57 4.18 -25.21
CA VAL A 227 10.15 4.43 -23.83
C VAL A 227 11.29 5.11 -23.10
N THR A 228 11.03 6.26 -22.50
CA THR A 228 11.99 6.94 -21.62
C THR A 228 11.36 7.17 -20.25
N GLN A 229 12.16 7.08 -19.20
CA GLN A 229 11.72 7.37 -17.83
C GLN A 229 12.36 8.65 -17.33
N ARG A 230 11.63 9.39 -16.50
CA ARG A 230 12.15 10.55 -15.76
C ARG A 230 11.47 10.66 -14.39
N ARG A 231 12.08 11.40 -13.47
CA ARG A 231 11.40 11.77 -12.22
C ARG A 231 10.20 12.64 -12.58
N CYS A 232 9.03 12.34 -12.00
CA CYS A 232 7.86 13.21 -12.20
C CYS A 232 8.11 14.59 -11.56
N ASP A 233 8.05 15.64 -12.37
CA ASP A 233 8.18 17.05 -12.00
C ASP A 233 7.16 17.91 -12.79
N ASP A 234 5.91 17.95 -12.34
CA ASP A 234 4.86 18.80 -12.96
C ASP A 234 5.20 20.31 -13.02
N HIS A 235 6.26 20.74 -12.32
CA HIS A 235 6.70 22.14 -12.30
C HIS A 235 7.36 22.62 -13.59
N ASN A 236 7.71 21.74 -14.54
CA ASN A 236 8.49 22.14 -15.72
C ASN A 236 7.74 22.07 -17.06
N HIS A 237 6.52 21.54 -17.14
CA HIS A 237 5.87 21.32 -18.43
C HIS A 237 4.48 21.98 -18.49
N LYS A 238 4.46 23.26 -18.90
CA LYS A 238 3.33 23.79 -19.67
C LYS A 238 3.38 23.12 -21.04
N ALA A 239 2.58 22.07 -21.24
CA ALA A 239 2.30 21.60 -22.59
C ALA A 239 1.49 22.71 -23.29
N PHE A 240 2.17 23.57 -24.05
CA PHE A 240 1.51 24.38 -25.04
C PHE A 240 1.00 23.41 -26.11
N LEU A 241 -0.31 23.17 -26.11
CA LEU A 241 -0.98 22.64 -27.30
C LEU A 241 -0.80 23.72 -28.37
N ASN A 242 0.23 23.57 -29.21
CA ASN A 242 0.32 24.32 -30.45
C ASN A 242 -0.83 23.81 -31.32
N ASP A 243 -1.95 24.51 -31.25
CA ASP A 243 -3.04 24.38 -32.20
C ASP A 243 -2.62 25.09 -33.49
N SER A 244 -1.61 24.54 -34.18
CA SER A 244 -1.29 24.96 -35.54
C SER A 244 -2.16 24.17 -36.52
N ARG A 245 -3.42 24.59 -36.59
CA ARG A 245 -4.27 24.50 -37.78
C ARG A 245 -4.73 25.90 -38.17
N MET A 246 -3.93 26.57 -38.98
CA MET A 246 -4.30 27.20 -40.26
C MET A 246 -3.03 27.74 -40.93
#